data_AF-A0A842PL87-F1
#
_entry.id   AF-A0A842PL87-F1
#
_cell.length_a   1.000
_cell.length_b   1.000
_cell.length_c   1.000
_cell.angle_alpha   90.00
_cell.angle_beta   90.00
_cell.angle_gamma   90.00
#
_symmetry.space_group_name_H-M   'P 1'
#
loop_
_entity.id
_entity.type
_entity.pdbx_description
1 polymer ?
#
loop_
_entity_poly.entity_id
_entity_poly.type
_entity_poly.pdbx_seq_one_letter_code
_entity_poly.pdbx_strand_id
1 'polypeptide(L)'
;MADLVALSAVALPLWFAVSVWAGIDATRHSSHNAFLWGLSVFVGGILGLTLYLNLGRDEPGVGRRAGQSRSPDGISSARTETVSCPNCHSLEEADRDTCRFCGESL
;
A
#
# COMPACT_ATOMS: atom_id res chain seq x y z
N MET A 1 -33.43 18.59 -14.62
CA MET A 1 -33.27 19.08 -13.24
C MET A 1 -33.56 17.97 -12.24
N ALA A 2 -34.76 17.36 -12.28
CA ALA A 2 -35.13 16.24 -11.40
C ALA A 2 -34.18 15.02 -11.51
N ASP A 3 -33.74 14.67 -12.71
CA ASP A 3 -32.82 13.52 -12.92
C ASP A 3 -31.45 13.73 -12.28
N LEU A 4 -30.90 14.95 -12.35
CA LEU A 4 -29.63 15.28 -11.70
C LEU A 4 -29.75 15.22 -10.17
N VAL A 5 -30.87 15.68 -9.62
CA VAL A 5 -31.15 15.62 -8.19
C VAL A 5 -31.26 14.17 -7.73
N ALA A 6 -32.02 13.34 -8.46
CA ALA A 6 -32.17 11.91 -8.16
C ALA A 6 -30.83 11.16 -8.23
N LEU A 7 -30.01 11.43 -9.25
CA LEU A 7 -28.68 10.84 -9.37
C LEU A 7 -27.76 11.27 -8.23
N SER A 8 -27.74 12.55 -7.87
CA SER A 8 -26.91 13.05 -6.77
C SER A 8 -27.32 12.49 -5.40
N ALA A 9 -28.63 12.30 -5.18
CA ALA A 9 -29.17 11.73 -3.95
C ALA A 9 -28.72 10.28 -3.71
N VAL A 10 -28.37 9.54 -4.77
CA VAL A 10 -27.84 8.17 -4.68
C VAL A 10 -26.32 8.14 -4.77
N ALA A 11 -25.73 8.93 -5.67
CA ALA A 11 -24.31 8.92 -5.91
C ALA A 11 -23.50 9.40 -4.70
N LEU A 12 -23.96 10.44 -3.99
CA LEU A 12 -23.26 10.95 -2.80
C LEU A 12 -23.18 9.94 -1.64
N PRO A 13 -24.29 9.31 -1.19
CA PRO A 13 -24.19 8.32 -0.12
C PRO A 13 -23.43 7.07 -0.57
N LEU A 14 -23.56 6.67 -1.84
CA LEU A 14 -22.76 5.56 -2.38
C LEU A 14 -21.26 5.89 -2.33
N TRP A 15 -20.87 7.10 -2.75
CA TRP A 15 -19.49 7.55 -2.71
C TRP A 15 -18.95 7.63 -1.27
N PHE A 16 -19.75 8.14 -0.34
CA PHE A 16 -19.41 8.17 1.07
C PHE A 16 -19.21 6.75 1.63
N ALA A 17 -20.09 5.80 1.27
CA ALA A 17 -19.95 4.41 1.66
C ALA A 17 -18.66 3.78 1.11
N VAL A 18 -18.29 4.06 -0.14
CA VAL A 18 -17.01 3.63 -0.73
C VAL A 18 -15.82 4.20 0.03
N SER A 19 -15.90 5.47 0.45
CA SER A 19 -14.84 6.13 1.21
C SER A 19 -14.65 5.51 2.61
N VAL A 20 -15.75 5.24 3.31
CA VAL A 20 -15.74 4.55 4.61
C VAL A 20 -15.23 3.11 4.46
N TRP A 21 -15.67 2.41 3.41
CA TRP A 21 -15.21 1.07 3.10
C TRP A 21 -13.70 1.03 2.87
N ALA A 22 -13.15 1.94 2.06
CA ALA A 22 -11.71 2.01 1.82
C ALA A 22 -10.92 2.26 3.11
N GLY A 23 -11.45 3.07 4.03
CA GLY A 23 -10.86 3.26 5.36
C GLY A 23 -10.87 1.96 6.19
N ILE A 24 -12.00 1.26 6.28
CA ILE A 24 -12.09 -0.01 7.02
C ILE A 24 -11.19 -1.07 6.40
N ASP A 25 -11.16 -1.15 5.07
CA ASP A 25 -10.32 -2.09 4.33
C ASP A 25 -8.83 -1.79 4.52
N ALA A 26 -8.45 -0.52 4.60
CA ALA A 26 -7.09 -0.08 4.90
C ALA A 26 -6.64 -0.49 6.32
N THR A 27 -7.54 -0.62 7.30
CA THR A 27 -7.15 -1.11 8.63
C THR A 27 -6.62 -2.54 8.63
N ARG A 28 -6.99 -3.34 7.61
CA ARG A 28 -6.62 -4.75 7.50
C ARG A 28 -5.53 -5.01 6.47
N HIS A 29 -5.39 -4.12 5.50
CA HIS A 29 -4.55 -4.33 4.32
C HIS A 29 -3.53 -3.21 4.06
N SER A 30 -3.38 -2.24 4.97
CA SER A 30 -2.42 -1.13 4.82
C SER A 30 -1.61 -0.91 6.10
N SER A 31 -0.31 -0.71 5.90
CA SER A 31 0.69 -0.26 6.87
C SER A 31 0.57 1.23 7.18
N HIS A 32 -0.12 1.99 6.34
CA HIS A 32 -0.38 3.41 6.53
C HIS A 32 -1.70 3.66 7.28
N ASN A 33 -1.84 4.85 7.86
CA ASN A 33 -3.03 5.25 8.61
C ASN A 33 -4.32 5.10 7.78
N ALA A 34 -5.21 4.22 8.24
CA ALA A 34 -6.50 3.93 7.61
C ALA A 34 -7.38 5.17 7.40
N PHE A 35 -7.33 6.13 8.32
CA PHE A 35 -8.07 7.38 8.21
C PHE A 35 -7.61 8.23 7.01
N LEU A 36 -6.30 8.25 6.72
CA LEU A 36 -5.76 9.00 5.59
C LEU A 36 -6.23 8.42 4.26
N TRP A 37 -6.33 7.09 4.17
CA TRP A 37 -6.85 6.43 2.99
C TRP A 37 -8.34 6.73 2.77
N GLY A 38 -9.17 6.62 3.82
CA GLY A 38 -10.59 6.99 3.73
C GLY A 38 -10.80 8.45 3.34
N LEU A 39 -10.05 9.38 3.93
CA LEU A 39 -10.10 10.81 3.60
C LEU A 39 -9.61 11.08 2.17
N SER A 40 -8.55 10.41 1.73
CA SER A 40 -8.00 10.52 0.37
C SER A 40 -9.01 10.06 -0.67
N VAL A 41 -9.71 8.94 -0.46
CA VAL A 41 -10.79 8.49 -1.35
C VAL A 41 -11.96 9.47 -1.36
N PHE A 42 -12.32 10.02 -0.20
CA PHE A 42 -13.41 10.99 -0.09
C PHE A 42 -13.11 12.30 -0.84
N VAL A 43 -11.95 12.90 -0.59
CA VAL A 43 -11.55 14.22 -1.15
C VAL A 43 -10.94 14.09 -2.55
N GLY A 44 -10.06 13.11 -2.75
CA GLY A 44 -9.38 12.83 -4.01
C GLY A 44 -10.26 12.09 -5.02
N GLY A 45 -11.45 11.64 -4.62
CA GLY A 45 -12.39 11.00 -5.52
C GLY A 45 -11.84 9.70 -6.10
N ILE A 46 -12.06 9.51 -7.40
CA ILE A 46 -11.54 8.36 -8.16
C ILE A 46 -10.01 8.28 -8.07
N LEU A 47 -9.31 9.42 -8.06
CA LEU A 47 -7.85 9.44 -7.96
C LEU A 47 -7.38 8.83 -6.63
N GLY A 48 -8.00 9.23 -5.52
CA GLY A 48 -7.71 8.66 -4.20
C GLY A 48 -8.01 7.17 -4.11
N LEU A 49 -9.11 6.73 -4.74
CA LEU A 49 -9.48 5.31 -4.84
C LEU A 49 -8.45 4.50 -5.64
N THR A 50 -8.01 5.01 -6.79
CA THR A 50 -6.97 4.36 -7.61
C THR A 50 -5.66 4.24 -6.84
N LEU A 51 -5.27 5.30 -6.12
CA LEU A 51 -4.07 5.31 -5.30
C LEU A 51 -4.15 4.27 -4.17
N TYR A 52 -5.31 4.18 -3.50
CA TYR A 52 -5.55 3.17 -2.46
C TYR A 52 -5.41 1.74 -3.00
N LEU A 53 -6.03 1.45 -4.14
CA LEU A 53 -6.00 0.10 -4.71
C LEU A 53 -4.61 -0.33 -5.21
N ASN A 54 -3.79 0.61 -5.69
CA ASN A 54 -2.45 0.29 -6.23
C ASN A 54 -1.33 0.38 -5.18
N LEU A 55 -1.45 1.29 -4.22
CA LEU A 55 -0.36 1.65 -3.31
C LEU A 55 -0.75 1.52 -1.82
N GLY A 56 -2.05 1.56 -1.51
CA GLY A 56 -2.55 1.44 -0.14
C GLY A 56 -2.83 0.00 0.28
N ARG A 57 -3.06 -0.90 -0.67
CA ARG A 57 -3.13 -2.35 -0.43
C ARG A 57 -1.70 -2.91 -0.43
N ASP A 58 -1.22 -3.27 0.74
CA ASP A 58 0.00 -4.07 0.91
C ASP A 58 -0.29 -5.53 0.51
N GLU A 59 -0.77 -5.73 -0.70
CA GLU A 59 -0.66 -7.05 -1.30
C GLU A 59 0.83 -7.29 -1.56
N PRO A 60 1.35 -8.51 -1.31
CA PRO A 60 2.73 -8.87 -1.64
C PRO A 60 2.88 -8.83 -3.17
N GLY A 61 3.09 -7.61 -3.67
CA GLY A 61 3.29 -7.29 -5.06
C GLY A 61 4.48 -8.10 -5.53
N VAL A 62 4.18 -9.03 -6.43
CA VAL A 62 5.08 -9.85 -7.21
C VAL A 62 5.97 -8.92 -8.05
N GLY A 63 6.94 -8.30 -7.39
CA GLY A 63 7.93 -7.39 -7.97
C GLY A 63 9.29 -8.04 -8.17
N ARG A 64 9.39 -9.39 -8.14
CA ARG A 64 10.69 -10.08 -8.23
C ARG A 64 10.74 -11.19 -9.27
N ARG A 65 10.31 -10.92 -10.51
CA ARG A 65 10.67 -11.75 -11.69
C ARG A 65 11.01 -10.97 -12.96
N ALA A 66 11.19 -9.66 -12.91
CA ALA A 66 11.74 -8.89 -14.03
C ALA A 66 13.16 -8.47 -13.67
N GLY A 67 14.13 -9.37 -13.85
CA GLY A 67 15.54 -9.08 -13.56
C GLY A 67 16.41 -10.30 -13.28
N GLN A 68 15.89 -11.53 -13.32
CA GLN A 68 16.73 -12.73 -13.34
C GLN A 68 17.19 -13.03 -14.78
N SER A 69 17.82 -12.03 -15.40
CA SER A 69 18.67 -12.28 -16.56
C SER A 69 19.92 -12.96 -16.02
N ARG A 70 19.99 -14.27 -16.24
CA ARG A 70 21.10 -15.17 -15.91
C ARG A 70 22.45 -14.47 -16.13
N SER A 71 23.22 -14.27 -15.06
CA SER A 71 24.66 -14.04 -15.17
C SER A 71 25.34 -15.37 -14.81
N PRO A 72 25.88 -16.11 -15.80
CA PRO A 72 26.67 -17.29 -15.53
C PRO A 72 28.11 -16.82 -15.29
N ASP A 73 28.43 -16.40 -14.07
CA ASP A 73 29.81 -16.41 -13.58
C ASP A 73 29.79 -16.34 -12.06
N GLY A 74 30.22 -17.43 -11.44
CA GLY A 74 30.19 -17.63 -10.02
C GLY A 74 31.22 -16.77 -9.30
N ILE A 75 30.74 -15.89 -8.43
CA ILE A 75 31.40 -15.60 -7.15
C ILE A 75 30.32 -15.67 -6.08
N SER A 76 30.35 -16.76 -5.32
CA SER A 76 29.68 -16.93 -4.05
C SER A 76 30.23 -15.89 -3.08
N SER A 77 29.47 -14.84 -2.77
CA SER A 77 29.78 -13.91 -1.70
C SER A 77 28.54 -13.73 -0.84
N ALA A 78 28.66 -14.13 0.42
CA ALA A 78 27.80 -13.86 1.56
C ALA A 78 26.28 -13.78 1.28
N ARG A 79 25.58 -14.84 1.72
CA ARG A 79 24.13 -14.84 1.98
C ARG A 79 23.71 -13.52 2.63
N THR A 80 23.17 -12.60 1.83
CA THR A 80 22.39 -11.46 2.32
C THR A 80 21.11 -12.03 2.91
N GLU A 81 21.17 -12.46 4.17
CA GLU A 81 19.99 -12.61 5.02
C GLU A 81 19.36 -11.22 5.12
N THR A 82 18.28 -11.04 4.38
CA THR A 82 17.45 -9.83 4.50
C THR A 82 16.46 -10.08 5.62
N VAL A 83 16.45 -9.22 6.64
CA VAL A 83 15.50 -9.26 7.76
C VAL A 83 14.31 -8.38 7.41
N SER A 84 13.10 -8.82 7.77
CA SER A 84 11.89 -8.03 7.60
C SER A 84 11.67 -7.18 8.85
N CYS A 85 11.59 -5.86 8.68
CA CYS A 85 11.28 -4.96 9.79
C CYS A 85 9.90 -5.31 10.40
N PRO A 86 9.77 -5.45 11.74
CA PRO A 86 8.51 -5.82 12.38
C PRO A 86 7.44 -4.71 12.37
N ASN A 87 7.84 -3.47 12.07
CA ASN A 87 6.93 -2.31 12.06
C ASN A 87 6.43 -1.99 10.64
N CYS A 88 7.33 -1.89 9.65
CA CYS A 88 6.97 -1.51 8.28
C CYS A 88 7.14 -2.63 7.23
N HIS A 89 7.59 -3.82 7.63
CA HIS A 89 7.82 -4.97 6.75
C HIS A 89 8.75 -4.72 5.55
N SER A 90 9.52 -3.62 5.57
CA SER A 90 10.58 -3.41 4.59
C SER A 90 11.68 -4.45 4.77
N LEU A 91 12.21 -4.93 3.64
CA LEU A 91 13.33 -5.87 3.62
C LEU A 91 14.63 -5.06 3.73
N GLU A 92 15.35 -5.24 4.83
CA GLU A 92 16.63 -4.59 5.07
C GLU A 92 17.74 -5.62 5.31
N GLU A 93 18.99 -5.19 5.17
CA GLU A 93 20.17 -6.02 5.39
C GLU A 93 20.29 -6.36 6.88
N ALA A 94 20.57 -7.63 7.24
CA ALA A 94 20.69 -8.07 8.64
C ALA A 94 21.75 -7.35 9.48
N ASP A 95 22.69 -6.64 8.84
CA ASP A 95 23.75 -5.87 9.51
C ASP A 95 23.26 -4.53 10.09
N ARG A 96 22.02 -4.14 9.78
CA ARG A 96 21.47 -2.84 10.16
C ARG A 96 20.60 -2.96 11.40
N ASP A 97 20.88 -2.13 12.40
CA ASP A 97 20.12 -2.12 13.66
C ASP A 97 18.81 -1.32 13.58
N THR A 98 18.66 -0.46 12.57
CA THR A 98 17.54 0.50 12.47
C THR A 98 16.99 0.56 11.06
N CYS A 99 15.67 0.43 10.94
CA CYS A 99 14.97 0.48 9.66
C CYS A 99 15.12 1.85 8.99
N ARG A 100 15.53 1.90 7.72
CA ARG A 100 15.68 3.15 6.95
C ARG A 100 14.36 3.84 6.62
N PHE A 101 13.26 3.08 6.61
CA PHE A 101 11.94 3.59 6.24
C PHE A 101 11.16 4.14 7.43
N CYS A 102 11.13 3.43 8.55
CA CYS A 102 10.35 3.84 9.74
C CYS A 102 11.21 4.25 10.95
N GLY A 103 12.52 3.98 10.94
CA GLY A 103 13.41 4.29 12.07
C GLY A 103 13.26 3.38 13.29
N GLU A 104 12.46 2.30 13.19
CA GLU A 104 12.33 1.29 14.25
C GLU A 104 13.53 0.34 14.28
N SER A 105 13.84 -0.26 15.42
CA SER A 105 14.87 -1.30 15.50
C SER A 105 14.48 -2.57 14.73
N LEU A 106 15.45 -3.17 14.04
CA LEU A 106 15.30 -4.42 13.26
C LEU A 106 15.38 -5.67 14.14
#